data_AF-A0A1I4E1J5-F1
#
_entry.id   AF-A0A1I4E1J5-F1
#
_cell.length_a   1.000
_cell.length_b   1.000
_cell.length_c   1.000
_cell.angle_alpha   90.00
_cell.angle_beta   90.00
_cell.angle_gamma   90.00
#
_symmetry.space_group_name_H-M   'P 1'
#
loop_
_entity.id
_entity.type
_entity.pdbx_description
1 polymer ?
#
loop_
_entity_poly.entity_id
_entity_poly.type
_entity_poly.pdbx_seq_one_letter_code
_entity_poly.pdbx_strand_id
1 'polypeptide(L)'
;MFRKKEKEFQYPPVIVKIIEDVVGGGTIARAALKGVIDELPPGVVVGKDTNGLYHPVKTAKVVVVAAADATKYKVAKKTIFEVGEIVALGGSLEGAAVAITAIDRSDIDFDEITVGATLGAAAVDDVLVLAAEAADAGDAAFKYKPEAITMNKVDTTVANQQSGLLVRGTVNEAVMPYPVDDAIKVLLPLIRFV
;
A
#
# COMPACT_ATOMS: atom_id res chain seq x y z
N MET A 1 -33.12 -11.53 -16.66
CA MET A 1 -31.71 -11.58 -16.22
C MET A 1 -31.02 -10.32 -16.73
N PHE A 2 -30.89 -9.30 -15.86
CA PHE A 2 -30.24 -8.04 -16.25
C PHE A 2 -28.73 -8.25 -16.26
N ARG A 3 -28.12 -8.32 -17.45
CA ARG A 3 -26.67 -8.33 -17.59
C ARG A 3 -26.18 -6.88 -17.47
N LYS A 4 -25.65 -6.53 -16.30
CA LYS A 4 -24.98 -5.25 -16.07
C LYS A 4 -23.71 -5.23 -16.94
N LYS A 5 -23.58 -4.22 -17.81
CA LYS A 5 -22.39 -4.01 -18.62
C LYS A 5 -21.35 -3.34 -17.74
N GLU A 6 -20.49 -4.13 -17.12
CA GLU A 6 -19.32 -3.61 -16.39
C GLU A 6 -18.15 -3.51 -17.37
N LYS A 7 -17.54 -2.33 -17.46
CA LYS A 7 -16.22 -2.18 -18.09
C LYS A 7 -15.21 -2.67 -17.07
N GLU A 8 -14.96 -3.97 -17.04
CA GLU A 8 -13.88 -4.51 -16.23
C GLU A 8 -12.56 -4.11 -16.89
N PHE A 9 -11.80 -3.24 -16.22
CA PHE A 9 -10.41 -3.02 -16.60
C PHE A 9 -9.66 -4.31 -16.27
N GLN A 10 -9.37 -5.14 -17.27
CA GLN A 10 -8.50 -6.28 -17.05
C GLN A 10 -7.11 -5.73 -16.73
N TYR A 11 -6.74 -5.82 -15.45
CA TYR A 11 -5.36 -5.63 -15.07
C TYR A 11 -4.53 -6.65 -15.87
N PRO A 12 -3.48 -6.24 -16.59
CA PRO A 12 -2.48 -7.21 -17.05
C PRO A 12 -2.09 -8.06 -15.85
N PRO A 13 -1.97 -9.39 -16.00
CA PRO A 13 -1.94 -10.30 -14.88
C PRO A 13 -0.78 -9.95 -13.95
N VAL A 14 -1.10 -9.28 -12.83
CA VAL A 14 -0.14 -8.90 -11.80
C VAL A 14 0.50 -10.17 -11.23
N ILE A 15 -0.32 -11.21 -11.07
CA ILE A 15 0.13 -12.53 -10.64
C ILE A 15 0.46 -13.35 -11.88
N VAL A 16 1.76 -13.62 -12.06
CA VAL A 16 2.29 -14.41 -13.17
C VAL A 16 2.21 -15.90 -12.86
N LYS A 17 2.51 -16.27 -11.61
CA LYS A 17 2.49 -17.67 -11.16
C LYS A 17 2.11 -17.78 -9.70
N ILE A 18 1.16 -18.67 -9.42
CA ILE A 18 0.77 -19.07 -8.06
C ILE A 18 1.43 -20.42 -7.78
N ILE A 19 2.18 -20.51 -6.69
CA ILE A 19 2.75 -21.77 -6.19
C ILE A 19 2.06 -22.17 -4.90
N GLU A 20 1.81 -21.21 -4.01
CA GLU A 20 1.16 -21.42 -2.73
C GLU A 20 0.33 -20.20 -2.35
N ASP A 21 -0.90 -20.47 -1.89
CA ASP A 21 -1.84 -19.51 -1.35
C ASP A 21 -2.30 -19.91 0.05
N VAL A 22 -2.83 -18.94 0.80
CA VAL A 22 -3.44 -19.22 2.11
C VAL A 22 -4.73 -20.02 1.89
N VAL A 23 -4.79 -21.22 2.45
CA VAL A 23 -5.98 -22.08 2.37
C VAL A 23 -7.19 -21.36 2.98
N GLY A 24 -8.27 -21.24 2.20
CA GLY A 24 -9.48 -20.50 2.60
C GLY A 24 -9.37 -18.97 2.47
N GLY A 25 -8.21 -18.46 2.01
CA GLY A 25 -7.95 -17.04 1.82
C GLY A 25 -7.81 -16.25 3.12
N GLY A 26 -8.00 -14.94 3.02
CA GLY A 26 -8.00 -14.05 4.16
C GLY A 26 -9.08 -12.98 4.04
N THR A 27 -9.64 -12.59 5.18
CA THR A 27 -10.62 -11.51 5.26
C THR A 27 -9.92 -10.17 5.26
N ILE A 28 -10.21 -9.32 4.28
CA ILE A 28 -9.66 -7.96 4.22
C ILE A 28 -10.49 -7.04 5.13
N ALA A 29 -9.80 -6.31 6.00
CA ALA A 29 -10.42 -5.32 6.85
C ALA A 29 -10.79 -4.07 6.03
N ARG A 30 -12.08 -3.76 5.99
CA ARG A 30 -12.59 -2.59 5.29
C ARG A 30 -12.32 -1.27 6.01
N ALA A 31 -12.16 -1.29 7.33
CA ALA A 31 -12.26 -0.08 8.15
C ALA A 31 -11.36 1.07 7.66
N ALA A 32 -10.12 0.77 7.27
CA ALA A 32 -9.12 1.74 6.78
C ALA A 32 -9.20 2.04 5.27
N LEU A 33 -10.19 1.47 4.56
CA LEU A 33 -10.41 1.61 3.12
C LEU A 33 -11.77 2.26 2.79
N LYS A 34 -12.72 2.19 3.72
CA LYS A 34 -14.08 2.70 3.53
C LYS A 34 -14.06 4.21 3.25
N GLY A 35 -14.57 4.61 2.09
CA GLY A 35 -14.63 6.03 1.69
C GLY A 35 -13.33 6.57 1.10
N VAL A 36 -12.27 5.74 1.07
CA VAL A 36 -11.01 6.05 0.39
C VAL A 36 -11.04 5.50 -1.04
N ILE A 37 -11.43 4.23 -1.16
CA ILE A 37 -11.62 3.53 -2.43
C ILE A 37 -12.92 2.72 -2.37
N ASP A 38 -13.51 2.46 -3.53
CA ASP A 38 -14.70 1.59 -3.66
C ASP A 38 -14.33 0.13 -3.95
N GLU A 39 -13.15 -0.11 -4.53
CA GLU A 39 -12.65 -1.45 -4.82
C GLU A 39 -11.12 -1.49 -4.61
N LEU A 40 -10.65 -2.44 -3.81
CA LEU A 40 -9.24 -2.76 -3.69
C LEU A 40 -8.85 -3.69 -4.85
N PRO A 41 -7.91 -3.29 -5.73
CA PRO A 41 -7.47 -4.13 -6.83
C PRO A 41 -6.71 -5.37 -6.34
N PRO A 42 -6.57 -6.41 -7.19
CA PRO A 42 -5.64 -7.51 -6.92
C PRO A 42 -4.19 -7.01 -7.00
N GLY A 43 -3.27 -7.73 -6.36
CA GLY A 43 -1.84 -7.42 -6.37
C GLY A 43 -1.41 -6.47 -5.24
N VAL A 44 -2.24 -6.28 -4.22
CA VAL A 44 -1.92 -5.41 -3.07
C VAL A 44 -1.24 -6.22 -1.98
N VAL A 45 -0.11 -5.72 -1.48
CA VAL A 45 0.57 -6.30 -0.33
C VAL A 45 -0.27 -6.06 0.93
N VAL A 46 -0.48 -7.12 1.72
CA VAL A 46 -1.26 -7.08 2.95
C VAL A 46 -0.46 -7.65 4.12
N GLY A 47 -0.76 -7.13 5.30
CA GLY A 47 -0.28 -7.64 6.58
C GLY A 47 -1.44 -8.02 7.49
N LYS A 48 -1.20 -8.99 8.38
CA LYS A 48 -2.23 -9.53 9.27
C LYS A 48 -2.23 -8.79 10.61
N ASP A 49 -3.41 -8.50 11.14
CA ASP A 49 -3.57 -7.98 12.50
C ASP A 49 -3.69 -9.11 13.55
N THR A 50 -3.75 -8.74 14.82
CA THR A 50 -3.89 -9.67 15.95
C THR A 50 -5.22 -10.42 15.97
N ASN A 51 -6.26 -9.90 15.31
CA ASN A 51 -7.58 -10.54 15.17
C ASN A 51 -7.66 -11.46 13.95
N GLY A 52 -6.60 -11.51 13.14
CA GLY A 52 -6.50 -12.30 11.94
C GLY A 52 -7.15 -11.68 10.70
N LEU A 53 -7.49 -10.40 10.73
CA LEU A 53 -7.88 -9.64 9.54
C LEU A 53 -6.65 -9.13 8.82
N TYR A 54 -6.73 -9.08 7.49
CA TYR A 54 -5.66 -8.58 6.64
C TYR A 54 -5.94 -7.12 6.29
N HIS A 55 -4.91 -6.29 6.41
CA HIS A 55 -4.95 -4.87 6.08
C HIS A 55 -3.92 -4.58 4.97
N PRO A 56 -4.22 -3.66 4.04
CA PRO A 56 -3.27 -3.25 3.02
C PRO A 56 -2.08 -2.53 3.66
N VAL A 57 -0.89 -2.90 3.24
CA VAL A 57 0.33 -2.13 3.53
C VAL A 57 0.31 -0.93 2.58
N LYS A 58 -0.13 0.22 3.10
CA LYS A 58 -0.30 1.42 2.28
C LYS A 58 1.08 1.98 1.92
N THR A 59 1.30 2.17 0.62
CA THR A 59 2.54 2.75 0.08
C THR A 59 2.23 3.80 -0.97
N ALA A 60 3.13 4.77 -1.15
CA ALA A 60 3.03 5.77 -2.22
C ALA A 60 4.41 6.13 -2.76
N LYS A 61 4.51 6.30 -4.09
CA LYS A 61 5.76 6.57 -4.79
C LYS A 61 5.98 8.07 -4.91
N VAL A 62 7.14 8.57 -4.53
CA VAL A 62 7.53 9.98 -4.68
C VAL A 62 7.79 10.29 -6.15
N VAL A 63 7.15 11.34 -6.67
CA VAL A 63 7.24 11.75 -8.08
C VAL A 63 8.09 13.00 -8.29
N VAL A 64 8.35 13.78 -7.23
CA VAL A 64 9.19 14.98 -7.27
C VAL A 64 10.12 14.95 -6.07
N VAL A 65 11.38 15.32 -6.29
CA VAL A 65 12.40 15.41 -5.23
C VAL A 65 11.93 16.35 -4.12
N ALA A 66 12.02 15.88 -2.87
CA ALA A 66 11.76 16.66 -1.68
C ALA A 66 13.08 16.97 -0.96
N ALA A 67 13.26 18.24 -0.53
CA ALA A 67 14.42 18.66 0.25
C ALA A 67 14.40 18.06 1.67
N ALA A 68 15.54 18.10 2.35
CA ALA A 68 15.71 17.50 3.69
C ALA A 68 14.84 18.14 4.79
N ASP A 69 14.37 19.36 4.57
CA ASP A 69 13.49 20.13 5.44
C ASP A 69 12.05 20.22 4.91
N ALA A 70 11.75 19.51 3.81
CA ALA A 70 10.43 19.53 3.22
C ALA A 70 9.38 18.91 4.15
N THR A 71 8.22 19.54 4.22
CA THR A 71 7.02 19.03 4.90
C THR A 71 5.94 18.60 3.91
N LYS A 72 6.21 18.77 2.61
CA LYS A 72 5.31 18.44 1.51
C LYS A 72 6.00 17.47 0.58
N TYR A 73 5.36 16.33 0.34
CA TYR A 73 5.85 15.27 -0.52
C TYR A 73 4.85 15.03 -1.63
N LYS A 74 5.30 15.17 -2.88
CA LYS A 74 4.48 14.88 -4.05
C LYS A 74 4.63 13.42 -4.41
N VAL A 75 3.51 12.71 -4.42
CA VAL A 75 3.45 11.28 -4.66
C VAL A 75 2.53 10.94 -5.82
N ALA A 76 2.71 9.74 -6.38
CA ALA A 76 1.89 9.22 -7.46
C ALA A 76 0.41 9.21 -7.06
N LYS A 77 -0.45 9.43 -8.06
CA LYS A 77 -1.90 9.51 -7.89
C LYS A 77 -2.50 8.24 -7.25
N LYS A 78 -3.67 8.41 -6.63
CA LYS A 78 -4.51 7.33 -6.06
C LYS A 78 -3.92 6.70 -4.81
N THR A 79 -3.28 7.53 -4.00
CA THR A 79 -2.84 7.10 -2.67
C THR A 79 -4.03 6.76 -1.77
N ILE A 80 -3.90 5.65 -1.04
CA ILE A 80 -4.92 5.19 -0.07
C ILE A 80 -4.64 5.66 1.36
N PHE A 81 -3.71 6.60 1.52
CA PHE A 81 -3.44 7.24 2.80
C PHE A 81 -4.61 8.13 3.24
N GLU A 82 -4.75 8.28 4.55
CA GLU A 82 -5.70 9.18 5.18
C GLU A 82 -4.99 10.17 6.12
N VAL A 83 -5.63 11.31 6.35
CA VAL A 83 -5.13 12.32 7.28
C VAL A 83 -5.11 11.72 8.70
N GLY A 84 -4.01 11.94 9.43
CA GLY A 84 -3.77 11.37 10.75
C GLY A 84 -3.04 10.03 10.75
N GLU A 85 -2.84 9.39 9.58
CA GLU A 85 -1.97 8.21 9.48
C GLU A 85 -0.49 8.60 9.59
N ILE A 86 0.32 7.69 10.11
CA ILE A 86 1.76 7.88 10.25
C ILE A 86 2.48 7.26 9.05
N VAL A 87 3.40 7.99 8.45
CA VAL A 87 4.20 7.54 7.32
C VAL A 87 5.69 7.68 7.62
N ALA A 88 6.47 6.77 7.04
CA ALA A 88 7.93 6.82 7.03
C ALA A 88 8.43 6.79 5.59
N LEU A 89 9.65 7.29 5.37
CA LEU A 89 10.34 7.20 4.08
C LEU A 89 11.08 5.85 4.00
N GLY A 90 10.74 5.03 3.01
CA GLY A 90 11.29 3.71 2.77
C GLY A 90 10.70 2.61 3.66
N GLY A 91 10.66 1.37 3.14
CA GLY A 91 10.23 0.19 3.88
C GLY A 91 11.30 -0.37 4.83
N SER A 92 12.51 0.19 4.85
CA SER A 92 13.52 -0.10 5.87
C SER A 92 13.12 0.47 7.23
N LEU A 93 12.27 1.51 7.24
CA LEU A 93 11.81 2.21 8.45
C LEU A 93 12.96 2.73 9.34
N GLU A 94 14.11 3.02 8.73
CA GLU A 94 15.26 3.60 9.44
C GLU A 94 15.07 5.11 9.68
N GLY A 95 14.24 5.76 8.88
CA GLY A 95 13.89 7.17 9.02
C GLY A 95 12.85 7.43 10.12
N ALA A 96 12.60 8.69 10.41
CA ALA A 96 11.52 9.09 11.31
C ALA A 96 10.14 8.75 10.70
N ALA A 97 9.19 8.45 11.57
CA ALA A 97 7.79 8.21 11.21
C ALA A 97 6.92 9.36 11.71
N VAL A 98 6.19 10.02 10.81
CA VAL A 98 5.50 11.28 11.09
C VAL A 98 4.05 11.24 10.58
N ALA A 99 3.16 11.90 11.32
CA ALA A 99 1.74 12.01 10.98
C ALA A 99 1.49 12.89 9.74
N ILE A 100 0.58 12.42 8.88
CA ILE A 100 0.02 13.20 7.78
C ILE A 100 -0.98 14.21 8.34
N THR A 101 -0.79 15.49 8.03
CA THR A 101 -1.65 16.59 8.47
C THR A 101 -2.65 17.01 7.40
N ALA A 102 -2.31 16.84 6.12
CA ALA A 102 -3.20 17.12 5.01
C ALA A 102 -2.82 16.29 3.78
N ILE A 103 -3.82 16.00 2.94
CA ILE A 103 -3.61 15.37 1.62
C ILE A 103 -4.38 16.20 0.61
N ASP A 104 -3.67 16.76 -0.37
CA ASP A 104 -4.28 17.42 -1.52
C ASP A 104 -4.30 16.46 -2.72
N ARG A 105 -5.50 16.18 -3.23
CA ARG A 105 -5.74 15.30 -4.39
C ARG A 105 -6.25 16.06 -5.62
N SER A 106 -6.25 17.39 -5.59
CA SER A 106 -6.86 18.25 -6.62
C SER A 106 -6.10 18.27 -7.95
N ASP A 107 -4.78 18.09 -7.91
CA ASP A 107 -3.93 18.02 -9.11
C ASP A 107 -4.28 16.78 -9.96
N ILE A 108 -4.01 16.79 -11.26
CA ILE A 108 -4.32 15.63 -12.13
C ILE A 108 -3.21 14.58 -12.14
N ASP A 109 -1.96 14.99 -11.89
CA ASP A 109 -0.77 14.18 -12.08
C ASP A 109 -0.26 13.57 -10.76
N PHE A 110 -0.45 14.27 -9.64
CA PHE A 110 0.06 13.84 -8.34
C PHE A 110 -0.94 14.06 -7.19
N ASP A 111 -0.68 13.39 -6.07
CA ASP A 111 -1.24 13.74 -4.77
C ASP A 111 -0.13 14.42 -3.94
N GLU A 112 -0.46 15.47 -3.18
CA GLU A 112 0.49 16.14 -2.27
C GLU A 112 0.17 15.77 -0.82
N ILE A 113 1.11 15.09 -0.17
CA ILE A 113 1.02 14.72 1.25
C ILE A 113 1.78 15.76 2.06
N THR A 114 1.09 16.37 3.02
CA THR A 114 1.70 17.26 4.02
C THR A 114 1.87 16.50 5.33
N VAL A 115 3.07 16.54 5.91
CA VAL A 115 3.41 15.90 7.18
C VAL A 115 3.71 16.92 8.26
N GLY A 116 3.52 16.56 9.53
CA GLY A 116 3.70 17.47 10.67
C GLY A 116 5.15 17.86 10.95
N ALA A 117 6.10 17.05 10.48
CA ALA A 117 7.54 17.21 10.58
C ALA A 117 8.19 16.57 9.34
N THR A 118 9.41 16.97 9.01
CA THR A 118 10.09 16.44 7.83
C THR A 118 10.43 14.95 7.99
N LEU A 119 10.28 14.18 6.90
CA LEU A 119 10.74 12.80 6.80
C LEU A 119 12.19 12.70 6.29
N GLY A 120 12.83 13.85 6.02
CA GLY A 120 14.12 13.94 5.34
C GLY A 120 13.99 14.09 3.83
N ALA A 121 15.14 14.04 3.15
CA ALA A 121 15.19 14.20 1.70
C ALA A 121 14.63 12.94 1.02
N ALA A 122 13.75 13.13 0.04
CA ALA A 122 13.20 12.04 -0.77
C ALA A 122 13.55 12.26 -2.24
N ALA A 123 14.09 11.23 -2.88
CA ALA A 123 14.34 11.20 -4.31
C ALA A 123 13.07 10.80 -5.08
N VAL A 124 13.09 11.03 -6.40
CA VAL A 124 12.08 10.42 -7.28
C VAL A 124 12.22 8.90 -7.19
N ASP A 125 11.08 8.21 -7.21
CA ASP A 125 10.95 6.77 -7.07
C ASP A 125 11.09 6.21 -5.65
N ASP A 126 11.42 7.04 -4.65
CA ASP A 126 11.35 6.64 -3.24
C ASP A 126 9.90 6.30 -2.84
N VAL A 127 9.74 5.46 -1.83
CA VAL A 127 8.42 4.96 -1.40
C VAL A 127 8.12 5.41 0.03
N LEU A 128 7.01 6.11 0.23
CA LEU A 128 6.43 6.34 1.54
C LEU A 128 5.65 5.10 1.98
N VAL A 129 5.79 4.71 3.25
CA VAL A 129 5.23 3.48 3.81
C VAL A 129 4.46 3.79 5.10
N LEU A 130 3.34 3.10 5.32
CA LEU A 130 2.54 3.20 6.53
C LEU A 130 3.27 2.66 7.77
N ALA A 131 3.51 3.53 8.74
CA ALA A 131 4.09 3.20 10.03
C ALA A 131 3.00 3.03 11.11
N ALA A 132 3.33 2.29 12.17
CA ALA A 132 2.42 2.00 13.28
C ALA A 132 2.10 3.26 14.09
N GLU A 133 3.15 3.96 14.53
CA GLU A 133 3.10 5.10 15.43
C GLU A 133 4.22 6.09 15.06
N ALA A 134 4.08 7.33 15.53
CA ALA A 134 5.12 8.34 15.34
C ALA A 134 6.38 7.92 16.11
N ALA A 135 7.53 7.95 15.45
CA ALA A 135 8.78 7.44 15.98
C ALA A 135 9.97 8.24 15.47
N ASP A 136 11.01 8.31 16.28
CA ASP A 136 12.30 8.83 15.88
C ASP A 136 13.00 7.85 14.91
N ALA A 137 14.05 8.33 14.24
CA ALA A 137 14.80 7.52 13.30
C ALA A 137 15.37 6.25 13.97
N GLY A 138 15.07 5.09 13.38
CA GLY A 138 15.49 3.77 13.88
C GLY A 138 14.46 3.05 14.75
N ASP A 139 13.41 3.72 15.21
CA ASP A 139 12.37 3.14 16.08
C ASP A 139 11.04 2.89 15.35
N ALA A 140 10.94 3.25 14.06
CA ALA A 140 9.72 3.08 13.29
C ALA A 140 9.43 1.60 12.99
N ALA A 141 8.14 1.23 13.08
CA ALA A 141 7.67 -0.12 12.81
C ALA A 141 6.49 -0.11 11.83
N PHE A 142 6.35 -1.17 11.05
CA PHE A 142 5.21 -1.35 10.16
C PHE A 142 3.93 -1.43 10.98
N LYS A 143 2.89 -0.70 10.57
CA LYS A 143 1.55 -0.87 11.18
C LYS A 143 1.01 -2.28 10.94
N TYR A 144 1.22 -2.78 9.73
CA TYR A 144 0.91 -4.14 9.32
C TYR A 144 2.12 -4.69 8.59
N LYS A 145 2.73 -5.73 9.15
CA LYS A 145 3.90 -6.35 8.53
C LYS A 145 3.50 -7.02 7.21
N PRO A 146 4.20 -6.78 6.09
CA PRO A 146 3.97 -7.47 4.82
C PRO A 146 4.03 -9.00 4.99
N GLU A 147 2.99 -9.70 4.56
CA GLU A 147 2.90 -11.17 4.67
C GLU A 147 2.37 -11.87 3.40
N ALA A 148 1.46 -11.23 2.66
CA ALA A 148 0.84 -11.84 1.48
C ALA A 148 0.43 -10.79 0.45
N ILE A 149 0.03 -11.25 -0.75
CA ILE A 149 -0.50 -10.40 -1.83
C ILE A 149 -1.94 -10.81 -2.17
N THR A 150 -2.85 -9.85 -2.31
CA THR A 150 -4.24 -10.12 -2.70
C THR A 150 -4.33 -10.67 -4.12
N MET A 151 -5.13 -11.71 -4.31
CA MET A 151 -5.33 -12.34 -5.63
C MET A 151 -6.62 -11.87 -6.31
N ASN A 152 -7.61 -11.48 -5.52
CA ASN A 152 -8.91 -11.04 -6.01
C ASN A 152 -9.16 -9.58 -5.65
N LYS A 153 -9.96 -8.91 -6.49
CA LYS A 153 -10.55 -7.62 -6.16
C LYS A 153 -11.45 -7.74 -4.94
N VAL A 154 -11.48 -6.71 -4.10
CA VAL A 154 -12.29 -6.64 -2.90
C VAL A 154 -13.13 -5.37 -2.92
N ASP A 155 -14.45 -5.51 -2.87
CA ASP A 155 -15.39 -4.40 -2.78
C ASP A 155 -15.36 -3.84 -1.35
N THR A 156 -14.95 -2.57 -1.23
CA THR A 156 -14.82 -1.86 0.05
C THR A 156 -16.06 -1.02 0.38
N THR A 157 -17.12 -1.09 -0.44
CA THR A 157 -18.42 -0.47 -0.17
C THR A 157 -19.32 -1.33 0.73
N VAL A 158 -19.10 -2.66 0.74
CA VAL A 158 -19.87 -3.65 1.51
C VAL A 158 -19.17 -4.06 2.81
N ALA A 159 -19.60 -5.14 3.49
CA ALA A 159 -18.89 -5.64 4.68
C ALA A 159 -17.52 -6.22 4.30
N ASN A 160 -16.69 -6.54 5.30
CA ASN A 160 -15.39 -7.20 5.07
C ASN A 160 -15.55 -8.42 4.14
N GLN A 161 -14.74 -8.47 3.07
CA GLN A 161 -14.77 -9.56 2.11
C GLN A 161 -13.50 -10.39 2.17
N GLN A 162 -13.57 -11.60 1.64
CA GLN A 162 -12.42 -12.48 1.51
C GLN A 162 -11.70 -12.22 0.19
N SER A 163 -10.37 -12.30 0.22
CA SER A 163 -9.54 -12.42 -0.96
C SER A 163 -8.70 -13.68 -0.87
N GLY A 164 -8.38 -14.27 -2.00
CA GLY A 164 -7.29 -15.24 -2.06
C GLY A 164 -5.99 -14.51 -1.74
N LEU A 165 -5.10 -15.15 -0.99
CA LEU A 165 -3.83 -14.55 -0.58
C LEU A 165 -2.66 -15.37 -1.09
N LEU A 166 -1.84 -14.76 -1.93
CA LEU A 166 -0.62 -15.35 -2.45
C LEU A 166 0.50 -15.23 -1.40
N VAL A 167 1.10 -16.37 -1.05
CA VAL A 167 2.27 -16.42 -0.15
C VAL A 167 3.54 -16.89 -0.87
N ARG A 168 3.40 -17.60 -2.00
CA ARG A 168 4.53 -18.00 -2.84
C ARG A 168 4.19 -17.97 -4.31
N GLY A 169 5.02 -17.32 -5.11
CA GLY A 169 4.74 -17.18 -6.53
C GLY A 169 5.64 -16.20 -7.27
N THR A 170 5.14 -15.70 -8.39
CA THR A 170 5.79 -14.67 -9.19
C THR A 170 4.77 -13.59 -9.52
N VAL A 171 5.15 -12.34 -9.28
CA VAL A 171 4.33 -11.15 -9.55
C VAL A 171 5.10 -10.18 -10.44
N ASN A 172 4.40 -9.52 -11.36
CA ASN A 172 4.95 -8.48 -12.21
C ASN A 172 4.85 -7.13 -11.48
N GLU A 173 6.00 -6.58 -11.10
CA GLU A 173 6.10 -5.37 -10.29
C GLU A 173 5.59 -4.14 -11.05
N ALA A 174 5.83 -4.08 -12.36
CA ALA A 174 5.49 -2.92 -13.19
C ALA A 174 3.97 -2.66 -13.29
N VAL A 175 3.15 -3.67 -12.99
CA VAL A 175 1.69 -3.59 -13.06
C VAL A 175 1.02 -3.67 -11.69
N MET A 176 1.82 -3.68 -10.60
CA MET A 176 1.26 -3.65 -9.25
C MET A 176 0.53 -2.32 -9.01
N PRO A 177 -0.63 -2.34 -8.31
CA PRO A 177 -1.43 -1.14 -8.08
C PRO A 177 -0.75 -0.13 -7.15
N TYR A 178 0.12 -0.60 -6.24
CA TYR A 178 0.88 0.22 -5.31
C TYR A 178 2.36 -0.18 -5.38
N PRO A 179 3.29 0.79 -5.20
CA PRO A 179 4.71 0.54 -5.27
C PRO A 179 5.18 -0.33 -4.10
N VAL A 180 6.16 -1.19 -4.36
CA VAL A 180 6.79 -2.05 -3.34
C VAL A 180 8.28 -1.81 -3.40
N ASP A 181 8.86 -1.28 -2.33
CA ASP A 181 10.29 -1.04 -2.25
C ASP A 181 11.06 -2.33 -1.91
N ASP A 182 12.38 -2.30 -2.07
CA ASP A 182 13.21 -3.49 -1.90
C ASP A 182 13.18 -4.04 -0.47
N ALA A 183 13.00 -3.18 0.55
CA ALA A 183 12.88 -3.64 1.93
C ALA A 183 11.58 -4.43 2.17
N ILE A 184 10.45 -4.01 1.59
CA ILE A 184 9.21 -4.79 1.63
C ILE A 184 9.36 -6.11 0.85
N LYS A 185 10.06 -6.12 -0.29
CA LYS A 185 10.31 -7.36 -1.06
C LYS A 185 11.09 -8.39 -0.24
N VAL A 186 12.05 -7.95 0.57
CA VAL A 186 12.82 -8.83 1.47
C VAL A 186 11.92 -9.50 2.52
N LEU A 187 10.85 -8.83 2.97
CA LEU A 187 9.86 -9.40 3.90
C LEU A 187 8.96 -10.45 3.23
N LEU A 188 8.94 -10.52 1.91
CA LEU A 188 8.18 -11.48 1.10
C LEU A 188 9.12 -12.42 0.30
N PRO A 189 10.01 -13.17 0.96
CA PRO A 189 11.13 -13.88 0.31
C PRO A 189 10.68 -15.02 -0.64
N LEU A 190 9.44 -15.49 -0.49
CA LEU A 190 8.86 -16.56 -1.30
C LEU A 190 8.16 -16.04 -2.56
N ILE A 191 8.03 -14.72 -2.71
CA ILE A 191 7.43 -14.07 -3.86
C ILE A 191 8.53 -13.47 -4.71
N ARG A 192 8.59 -13.88 -5.98
CA ARG A 192 9.50 -13.29 -6.95
C ARG A 192 8.83 -12.10 -7.64
N PHE A 193 9.40 -10.92 -7.45
CA PHE A 193 9.04 -9.71 -8.18
C PHE A 193 9.84 -9.68 -9.49
N VAL A 194 9.15 -9.54 -10.63
CA VAL A 194 9.74 -9.50 -11.99
C VAL A 194 9.29 -8.28 -12.77
#